data_AF-A0A1Q3S599-F1
#
_entry.id   AF-A0A1Q3S599-F1
#
_cell.length_a   1.000
_cell.length_b   1.000
_cell.length_c   1.000
_cell.angle_alpha   90.00
_cell.angle_beta   90.00
_cell.angle_gamma   90.00
#
_symmetry.space_group_name_H-M   'P 1'
#
loop_
_entity.id
_entity.type
_entity.pdbx_description
1 polymer ?
#
loop_
_entity_poly.entity_id
_entity_poly.type
_entity_poly.pdbx_seq_one_letter_code
_entity_poly.pdbx_strand_id
1 'polypeptide(L)'
;MQQVGATEIQREAITRELIAKKQDFEAFNQQFATEESAKIWSRINGYTTDFSKEKNYDFILGSENKRSVLFAKETVDITNELIIYINKKYEGNQ
;
A
#
# COMPACT_ATOMS: atom_id res chain seq x y z
N MET A 1 48.07 -12.20 25.54
CA MET A 1 46.75 -12.88 25.36
C MET A 1 45.53 -12.03 25.75
N GLN A 2 45.66 -10.86 26.39
CA GLN A 2 44.48 -10.06 26.82
C GLN A 2 43.85 -9.17 25.73
N GLN A 3 44.53 -8.88 24.62
CA GLN A 3 44.02 -7.98 23.57
C GLN A 3 42.98 -8.64 22.64
N VAL A 4 43.00 -9.98 22.51
CA VAL A 4 42.11 -10.71 21.58
C VAL A 4 40.67 -10.74 22.11
N GLY A 5 40.47 -10.97 23.41
CA GLY A 5 39.13 -11.03 24.04
C GLY A 5 38.38 -9.69 24.09
N ALA A 6 39.08 -8.56 24.25
CA ALA A 6 38.46 -7.23 24.19
C ALA A 6 37.93 -6.90 22.79
N THR A 7 38.63 -7.37 21.75
CA THR A 7 38.24 -7.18 20.35
C THR A 7 37.07 -8.08 19.95
N GLU A 8 36.94 -9.24 20.59
CA GLU A 8 35.85 -10.19 20.37
C GLU A 8 34.54 -9.71 21.03
N ILE A 9 34.61 -9.23 22.29
CA ILE A 9 33.48 -8.60 22.97
C ILE A 9 32.97 -7.36 22.20
N GLN A 10 33.89 -6.55 21.66
CA GLN A 10 33.53 -5.41 20.80
C GLN A 10 32.85 -5.87 19.50
N ARG A 11 33.36 -6.93 18.86
CA ARG A 11 32.72 -7.50 17.66
C ARG A 11 31.33 -8.05 17.93
N GLU A 12 31.12 -8.73 19.06
CA GLU A 12 29.81 -9.22 19.47
C GLU A 12 28.83 -8.06 19.72
N ALA A 13 29.27 -6.99 20.39
CA ALA A 13 28.45 -5.81 20.62
C ALA A 13 28.04 -5.14 19.30
N ILE A 14 28.99 -4.92 18.39
CA ILE A 14 28.72 -4.34 17.06
C ILE A 14 27.78 -5.24 16.26
N THR A 15 27.96 -6.57 16.33
CA THR A 15 27.10 -7.52 15.62
C THR A 15 25.68 -7.48 16.16
N ARG A 16 25.49 -7.43 17.48
CA ARG A 16 24.17 -7.27 18.10
C ARG A 16 23.50 -5.97 17.69
N GLU A 17 24.23 -4.86 17.71
CA GLU A 17 23.69 -3.56 17.28
C GLU A 17 23.30 -3.56 15.79
N LEU A 18 24.13 -4.16 14.93
CA LEU A 18 23.84 -4.28 13.50
C LEU A 18 22.58 -5.11 13.26
N ILE A 19 22.40 -6.23 13.97
CA ILE A 19 21.21 -7.06 13.86
C ILE A 19 19.97 -6.28 14.31
N ALA A 20 20.03 -5.58 15.45
CA ALA A 20 18.93 -4.76 15.94
C ALA A 20 18.53 -3.67 14.93
N LYS A 21 19.50 -2.91 14.41
CA LYS A 21 19.22 -1.87 13.39
C LYS A 21 18.64 -2.43 12.10
N LYS A 22 19.05 -3.65 11.68
CA LYS A 22 18.46 -4.32 10.51
C LYS A 22 16.99 -4.67 10.76
N GLN A 23 16.69 -5.23 11.93
CA GLN A 23 15.32 -5.57 12.32
C GLN A 23 14.43 -4.32 12.39
N ASP A 24 14.92 -3.23 13.01
CA ASP A 24 14.22 -1.97 13.09
C ASP A 24 13.93 -1.38 11.70
N PHE A 25 14.92 -1.44 10.80
CA PHE A 25 14.77 -0.96 9.42
C PHE A 25 13.76 -1.78 8.62
N GLU A 26 13.77 -3.11 8.76
CA GLU A 26 12.80 -4.00 8.12
C GLU A 26 11.38 -3.74 8.63
N ALA A 27 11.22 -3.59 9.95
CA ALA A 27 9.94 -3.27 10.57
C ALA A 27 9.42 -1.89 10.11
N PHE A 28 10.30 -0.88 10.09
CA PHE A 28 9.96 0.45 9.59
C PHE A 28 9.51 0.40 8.12
N ASN A 29 10.22 -0.30 7.25
CA ASN A 29 9.85 -0.41 5.83
C ASN A 29 8.50 -1.08 5.64
N GLN A 30 8.21 -2.15 6.39
CA GLN A 30 6.92 -2.83 6.33
C GLN A 30 5.78 -1.92 6.80
N GLN A 31 5.98 -1.20 7.92
CA GLN A 31 5.01 -0.25 8.44
C GLN A 31 4.78 0.90 7.45
N PHE A 32 5.86 1.51 6.95
CA PHE A 32 5.81 2.60 5.98
C PHE A 32 5.05 2.18 4.71
N ALA A 33 5.36 1.01 4.15
CA ALA A 33 4.66 0.49 2.97
C ALA A 33 3.14 0.31 3.24
N THR A 34 2.79 -0.15 4.43
CA THR A 34 1.39 -0.33 4.84
C THR A 34 0.66 1.01 4.98
N GLU A 35 1.28 1.98 5.65
CA GLU A 35 0.71 3.31 5.87
C GLU A 35 0.53 4.09 4.56
N GLU A 36 1.52 4.07 3.67
CA GLU A 36 1.41 4.72 2.37
C GLU A 36 0.37 4.05 1.47
N SER A 37 0.28 2.72 1.50
CA SER A 37 -0.78 1.98 0.80
C SER A 37 -2.17 2.37 1.31
N ALA A 38 -2.33 2.52 2.63
CA ALA A 38 -3.60 2.95 3.23
C ALA A 38 -4.00 4.37 2.80
N LYS A 39 -3.04 5.30 2.68
CA LYS A 39 -3.29 6.66 2.18
C LYS A 39 -3.75 6.65 0.72
N ILE A 40 -3.14 5.81 -0.12
CA ILE A 40 -3.55 5.65 -1.53
C ILE A 40 -4.99 5.12 -1.60
N TRP A 41 -5.31 4.06 -0.85
CA TRP A 41 -6.65 3.50 -0.80
C TRP A 41 -7.70 4.48 -0.28
N SER A 42 -7.36 5.28 0.73
CA SER A 42 -8.24 6.33 1.24
C SER A 42 -8.65 7.33 0.14
N ARG A 43 -7.69 7.74 -0.71
CA ARG A 43 -7.96 8.63 -1.85
C ARG A 43 -8.80 7.94 -2.92
N ILE A 44 -8.44 6.72 -3.30
CA ILE A 44 -9.21 5.92 -4.26
C ILE A 44 -10.67 5.78 -3.80
N ASN A 45 -10.91 5.48 -2.53
CA ASN A 45 -12.26 5.35 -1.97
C ASN A 45 -13.04 6.67 -2.00
N GLY A 46 -12.37 7.79 -1.71
CA GLY A 46 -12.98 9.13 -1.81
C GLY A 46 -13.41 9.43 -3.24
N TYR A 47 -12.51 9.28 -4.21
CA TYR A 47 -12.82 9.52 -5.62
C TYR A 47 -13.84 8.53 -6.19
N THR A 48 -13.81 7.26 -5.76
CA THR A 48 -14.82 6.26 -6.15
C THR A 48 -16.22 6.63 -5.65
N THR A 49 -16.29 7.22 -4.45
CA THR A 49 -17.55 7.72 -3.88
C THR A 49 -18.10 8.92 -4.65
N ASP A 50 -17.23 9.83 -5.08
CA ASP A 50 -17.65 10.97 -5.90
C ASP A 50 -18.08 10.53 -7.30
N PHE A 51 -17.31 9.63 -7.92
CA PHE A 51 -17.64 9.00 -9.19
C PHE A 51 -19.00 8.29 -9.15
N SER A 52 -19.29 7.52 -8.08
CA SER A 52 -20.55 6.80 -7.96
C SER A 52 -21.75 7.75 -7.90
N LYS A 53 -21.61 8.89 -7.20
CA LYS A 53 -22.65 9.92 -7.15
C LYS A 53 -22.86 10.60 -8.50
N GLU A 54 -21.78 11.00 -9.16
CA GLU A 54 -21.85 11.68 -10.46
C GLU A 54 -22.46 10.80 -11.57
N LYS A 55 -22.20 9.50 -11.51
CA LYS A 55 -22.67 8.51 -12.50
C LYS A 55 -23.96 7.79 -12.09
N ASN A 56 -24.49 8.10 -10.90
CA ASN A 56 -25.68 7.46 -10.33
C ASN A 56 -25.54 5.93 -10.18
N TYR A 57 -24.37 5.48 -9.70
CA TYR A 57 -24.17 4.10 -9.29
C TYR A 57 -24.52 3.92 -7.82
N ASP A 58 -25.46 3.02 -7.54
CA ASP A 58 -25.85 2.66 -6.17
C ASP A 58 -24.78 1.77 -5.49
N PHE A 59 -24.02 1.01 -6.28
CA PHE A 59 -22.94 0.16 -5.80
C PHE A 59 -21.86 -0.02 -6.85
N ILE A 60 -20.60 -0.12 -6.41
CA ILE A 60 -19.45 -0.51 -7.23
C ILE A 60 -18.84 -1.74 -6.57
N LEU A 61 -18.68 -2.82 -7.34
CA LEU A 61 -18.12 -4.08 -6.85
C LEU A 61 -16.70 -4.24 -7.39
N GLY A 62 -15.72 -4.32 -6.47
CA GLY A 62 -14.36 -4.69 -6.83
C GLY A 62 -14.26 -6.16 -7.22
N SER A 63 -13.59 -6.45 -8.33
CA SER A 63 -13.30 -7.81 -8.79
C SER A 63 -11.91 -8.26 -8.32
N GLU A 64 -11.72 -8.41 -7.00
CA GLU A 64 -10.50 -9.07 -6.52
C GLU A 64 -10.57 -10.60 -6.75
N ASN A 65 -9.39 -11.23 -6.83
CA ASN A 65 -9.14 -12.65 -7.16
C ASN A 65 -9.85 -13.70 -6.26
N LYS A 66 -10.76 -13.29 -5.38
CA LYS A 66 -11.62 -14.12 -4.53
C LYS A 66 -13.10 -13.92 -4.90
N ARG A 67 -13.41 -14.17 -6.19
CA ARG A 67 -14.74 -14.34 -6.83
C ARG A 67 -15.95 -13.78 -6.07
N SER A 68 -16.09 -12.46 -6.05
CA SER A 68 -17.34 -11.79 -5.62
C SER A 68 -18.39 -11.75 -6.75
N VAL A 69 -17.97 -11.91 -8.01
CA VAL A 69 -18.84 -11.91 -9.20
C VAL A 69 -18.44 -13.08 -10.10
N LEU A 70 -19.40 -13.96 -10.45
CA LEU A 70 -19.15 -15.14 -11.30
C LEU A 70 -19.18 -14.80 -12.80
N PHE A 71 -20.03 -13.84 -13.19
CA PHE A 71 -20.15 -13.35 -14.55
C PHE A 71 -20.67 -11.92 -14.51
N ALA A 72 -20.10 -11.06 -15.34
CA ALA A 72 -20.59 -9.73 -15.60
C ALA A 72 -20.47 -9.47 -17.11
N LYS A 73 -21.40 -8.71 -17.68
CA LYS A 73 -21.25 -8.26 -19.07
C LYS A 73 -20.10 -7.25 -19.13
N GLU A 74 -19.33 -7.24 -20.22
CA GLU A 74 -18.26 -6.25 -20.41
C GLU A 74 -18.76 -4.81 -20.27
N THR A 75 -20.00 -4.54 -20.70
CA THR A 75 -20.62 -3.22 -20.59
C THR A 75 -20.87 -2.74 -19.16
N VAL A 76 -20.71 -3.60 -18.14
CA VAL A 76 -20.80 -3.19 -16.73
C VAL A 76 -19.43 -2.92 -16.11
N ASP A 77 -18.34 -3.22 -16.82
CA ASP A 77 -17.00 -2.93 -16.36
C ASP A 77 -16.70 -1.44 -16.54
N ILE A 78 -16.65 -0.74 -15.41
CA ILE A 78 -16.36 0.70 -15.33
C ILE A 78 -14.88 1.00 -15.00
N THR A 79 -14.02 -0.02 -14.94
CA THR A 79 -12.65 0.10 -14.41
C THR A 79 -11.86 1.20 -15.11
N ASN A 80 -11.89 1.24 -16.44
CA ASN A 80 -11.17 2.25 -17.22
C ASN A 80 -11.72 3.66 -17.00
N GLU A 81 -13.05 3.80 -16.91
CA GLU A 81 -13.68 5.10 -16.67
C GLU A 81 -13.32 5.63 -15.28
N LEU A 82 -13.37 4.77 -14.27
CA LEU A 82 -13.00 5.09 -12.89
C LEU A 82 -11.52 5.46 -12.77
N ILE A 83 -10.61 4.74 -13.45
CA ILE A 83 -9.17 5.08 -13.47
C ILE A 83 -8.95 6.47 -14.05
N ILE A 84 -9.59 6.79 -15.18
CA ILE A 84 -9.48 8.11 -15.81
C ILE A 84 -10.00 9.19 -14.85
N TYR A 85 -11.14 8.96 -14.20
CA TYR A 85 -11.71 9.89 -13.23
C TYR A 85 -10.78 10.14 -12.04
N ILE A 86 -10.26 9.07 -11.43
CA ILE A 86 -9.33 9.13 -10.29
C ILE A 86 -8.08 9.93 -10.67
N ASN A 87 -7.48 9.66 -11.82
CA ASN A 87 -6.26 10.34 -12.26
C ASN A 87 -6.51 11.84 -12.47
N LYS A 88 -7.65 12.21 -13.07
CA LYS A 88 -8.04 13.62 -13.22
C LYS A 88 -8.17 14.34 -11.87
N LYS A 89 -8.85 13.71 -10.91
CA LYS A 89 -8.98 14.26 -9.54
C LYS A 89 -7.64 14.37 -8.83
N TYR A 90 -6.76 13.39 -9.01
CA TYR A 90 -5.42 13.40 -8.43
C TYR A 90 -4.53 14.50 -9.01
N GLU A 91 -4.59 14.72 -10.33
CA GLU A 91 -3.85 15.78 -11.02
C GLU A 91 -4.39 17.21 -10.74
N GLY A 92 -5.58 17.33 -10.13
CA GLY A 92 -6.27 18.60 -9.95
C GLY A 92 -6.97 19.12 -11.20
N ASN A 93 -7.08 18.28 -12.23
CA ASN A 93 -7.75 18.55 -13.50
C ASN A 93 -9.25 18.22 -13.36
N GLN A 94 -9.99 19.06 -12.63
CA GLN A 94 -11.42 18.99 -12.23
C GLN A 94 -12.26 17.78 -12.70
#